data_AF-R1EWV5-F1
#
_entry.id   AF-R1EWV5-F1
#
_cell.length_a   1.000
_cell.length_b   1.000
_cell.length_c   1.000
_cell.angle_alpha   90.00
_cell.angle_beta   90.00
_cell.angle_gamma   90.00
#
_symmetry.space_group_name_H-M   'P 1'
#
loop_
_entity.id
_entity.type
_entity.pdbx_description
1 polymer ?
#
loop_
_entity_poly.entity_id
_entity_poly.type
_entity_poly.pdbx_seq_one_letter_code
_entity_poly.pdbx_strand_id
1 'polypeptide(L)'
;MAPPLTIRNLTAGPIELKLIERYEAPGHKSRGLGKLTHNVTSLVSPSSKKLAENAENFARQDVSIRIEPSRSYTADIKASEREASHSLRLTIEADGQRFRVDTPSHKHDFESLAFTPLVPDPKRQYTGVFFQKDSHLSVFSSANLQCWMRELSDVTPLSGLSIPGTHNSPTYHRALPSVRCQAVSPKEQLDHGVRFFDIRVQPEHPDDPAKDGLILVHGVFPISLTGSKHLRGLINDVHDFLKRNPSETVIVSLKKEGTGNATDQQLSMILHDHYANNDPGWWYTEPRVPKLGEVRGKLVLMRRFCIDDRLKTEHNGAGWGLDAENWAYNTPDDTHGLVRVQDFCEVLETENIQIKTKYCEEHLARAAECVAPLPGITTDAVNPVPPGPLYLNFLSASNFWKVGCWPEKIAAKLNPAVVEYLCTKHHCDATHGDASPLSAPSAKTPSSPLLRLPPELRHLIYDALTPPTTLSYPLGPNTAVSALSHAPPPRALLLTCRLLAAEALDHFYRVACFRVMLNPPAPLADPHFQRLAHLPQLRRIRNLGVLLDWDFPRLPGYAAAAGAGGFEFGLEAGETSLFRRVMDRGRIFMGGVERV
;
A
#
# COMPACT_ATOMS: atom_id res chain seq x y z
N MET A 1 -16.49 -31.66 -8.07
CA MET A 1 -16.25 -32.34 -6.79
C MET A 1 -15.46 -31.38 -5.94
N ALA A 2 -15.74 -31.26 -4.63
CA ALA A 2 -14.94 -30.40 -3.77
C ALA A 2 -13.50 -30.93 -3.68
N PRO A 3 -12.48 -30.05 -3.67
CA PRO A 3 -11.10 -30.47 -3.50
C PRO A 3 -10.89 -31.12 -2.11
N PRO A 4 -9.81 -31.89 -1.93
CA PRO A 4 -9.44 -32.43 -0.63
C PRO A 4 -9.09 -31.30 0.36
N LEU A 5 -9.42 -31.50 1.64
CA LEU A 5 -9.16 -30.55 2.71
C LEU A 5 -7.65 -30.32 2.86
N THR A 6 -7.21 -29.07 2.73
CA THR A 6 -5.84 -28.65 3.06
C THR A 6 -5.86 -27.90 4.37
N ILE A 7 -5.00 -28.28 5.31
CA ILE A 7 -4.77 -27.56 6.57
C ILE A 7 -3.36 -26.99 6.54
N ARG A 8 -3.25 -25.68 6.75
CA ARG A 8 -1.98 -24.98 6.82
C ARG A 8 -1.72 -24.47 8.23
N ASN A 9 -0.54 -24.77 8.75
CA ASN A 9 -0.08 -24.26 10.04
C ASN A 9 0.74 -22.98 9.85
N LEU A 10 0.18 -21.84 10.24
CA LEU A 10 0.86 -20.54 10.31
C LEU A 10 1.20 -20.15 11.75
N THR A 11 1.16 -21.09 12.68
CA THR A 11 1.56 -20.88 14.08
C THR A 11 3.06 -21.13 14.25
N ALA A 12 3.66 -20.59 15.32
CA ALA A 12 5.08 -20.79 15.61
C ALA A 12 5.42 -22.22 16.11
N GLY A 13 4.42 -23.00 16.52
CA GLY A 13 4.58 -24.36 17.02
C GLY A 13 3.93 -25.39 16.09
N PRO A 14 4.27 -26.68 16.24
CA PRO A 14 3.56 -27.74 15.54
C PRO A 14 2.10 -27.81 16.00
N ILE A 15 1.21 -28.18 15.09
CA ILE A 15 -0.17 -28.54 15.42
C ILE A 15 -0.44 -29.98 14.96
N GLU A 16 -1.37 -30.66 15.62
CA GLU A 16 -1.72 -32.03 15.27
C GLU A 16 -3.22 -32.19 15.10
N LEU A 17 -3.67 -32.57 13.89
CA LEU A 17 -5.06 -32.95 13.68
C LEU A 17 -5.30 -34.31 14.37
N LYS A 18 -6.25 -34.34 15.30
CA LYS A 18 -6.59 -35.52 16.11
C LYS A 18 -7.94 -36.14 15.76
N LEU A 19 -8.88 -35.33 15.30
CA LEU A 19 -10.25 -35.80 15.05
C LEU A 19 -10.89 -35.03 13.90
N ILE A 20 -11.57 -35.76 13.03
CA ILE A 20 -12.49 -35.23 12.02
C ILE A 20 -13.89 -35.78 12.29
N GLU A 21 -14.87 -34.89 12.33
CA GLU A 21 -16.29 -35.23 12.48
C GLU A 21 -17.09 -34.58 11.35
N ARG A 22 -18.09 -35.29 10.82
CA ARG A 22 -19.06 -34.77 9.85
C ARG A 22 -20.43 -34.70 10.48
N TYR A 23 -21.13 -33.58 10.32
CA TYR A 23 -22.51 -33.44 10.78
C TYR A 23 -23.36 -32.61 9.82
N GLU A 24 -24.66 -32.86 9.79
CA GLU A 24 -25.60 -32.03 9.02
C GLU A 24 -25.71 -30.63 9.64
N ALA A 25 -25.50 -29.59 8.83
CA ALA A 25 -25.64 -28.22 9.26
C ALA A 25 -27.09 -27.93 9.73
N PRO A 26 -27.28 -27.26 10.88
CA PRO A 26 -28.61 -26.89 11.35
C PRO A 26 -29.27 -25.91 10.37
N GLY A 27 -30.23 -26.40 9.58
CA GLY A 27 -30.95 -25.57 8.60
C GLY A 27 -31.71 -26.34 7.51
N HIS A 28 -31.36 -27.61 7.25
CA HIS A 28 -32.13 -28.44 6.32
C HIS A 28 -33.34 -29.06 7.04
N LYS A 29 -34.52 -28.45 6.88
CA LYS A 29 -35.77 -29.14 7.21
C LYS A 29 -35.93 -30.30 6.22
N SER A 30 -35.73 -31.53 6.68
CA SER A 30 -36.24 -32.68 5.95
C SER A 30 -37.76 -32.50 5.79
N ARG A 31 -38.26 -32.64 4.56
CA ARG A 31 -39.69 -32.56 4.25
C ARG A 31 -40.38 -33.83 4.78
N GLY A 32 -40.62 -33.87 6.08
CA GLY A 32 -41.57 -34.79 6.71
C GLY A 32 -42.96 -34.15 6.75
N LEU A 33 -43.95 -34.78 6.10
CA LEU A 33 -45.35 -34.36 6.18
C LEU A 33 -45.86 -34.45 7.63
N GLY A 34 -46.18 -33.31 8.23
CA GLY A 34 -46.89 -33.21 9.50
C GLY A 34 -47.47 -31.81 9.72
N LYS A 35 -48.80 -31.71 9.81
CA LYS A 35 -49.57 -30.45 9.91
C LYS A 35 -49.48 -29.80 11.30
N LEU A 36 -49.46 -28.45 11.31
CA LEU A 36 -50.03 -27.49 12.30
C LEU A 36 -49.38 -27.47 13.72
N THR A 37 -49.16 -26.36 14.46
CA THR A 37 -49.71 -24.99 14.57
C THR A 37 -48.66 -23.97 15.10
N HIS A 38 -48.97 -22.67 15.02
CA HIS A 38 -48.17 -21.51 15.48
C HIS A 38 -48.03 -21.38 17.02
N ASN A 39 -46.84 -20.96 17.49
CA ASN A 39 -46.67 -19.80 18.39
C ASN A 39 -45.19 -19.45 18.64
N VAL A 40 -44.91 -18.15 18.69
CA VAL A 40 -43.60 -17.53 18.94
C VAL A 40 -43.40 -17.38 20.45
N THR A 41 -42.29 -17.86 21.01
CA THR A 41 -41.62 -17.31 22.22
C THR A 41 -40.30 -18.02 22.55
N SER A 42 -39.28 -17.21 22.89
CA SER A 42 -37.98 -17.51 23.53
C SER A 42 -36.95 -18.38 22.77
N LEU A 43 -35.83 -17.75 22.40
CA LEU A 43 -34.59 -18.43 22.00
C LEU A 43 -33.87 -18.91 23.27
N VAL A 44 -34.27 -20.08 23.77
CA VAL A 44 -33.50 -20.87 24.72
C VAL A 44 -32.66 -21.85 23.89
N SER A 45 -31.35 -21.86 24.15
CA SER A 45 -30.42 -22.86 23.59
C SER A 45 -30.95 -24.27 23.82
N PRO A 46 -30.94 -25.17 22.82
CA PRO A 46 -31.50 -26.50 23.00
C PRO A 46 -30.69 -27.27 24.07
N SER A 47 -31.39 -27.94 24.99
CA SER A 47 -30.76 -28.73 26.04
C SER A 47 -29.97 -29.91 25.47
N SER A 48 -28.91 -30.28 26.19
CA SER A 48 -27.91 -31.30 25.83
C SER A 48 -28.47 -32.67 25.41
N LYS A 49 -29.71 -33.01 25.76
CA LYS A 49 -30.34 -34.27 25.34
C LYS A 49 -30.84 -34.26 23.89
N LYS A 50 -31.28 -33.11 23.35
CA LYS A 50 -31.75 -33.02 21.95
C LYS A 50 -30.61 -32.97 20.92
N LEU A 51 -29.40 -32.57 21.34
CA LEU A 51 -28.19 -32.69 20.52
C LEU A 51 -27.66 -34.13 20.48
N ALA A 52 -27.97 -34.95 21.49
CA ALA A 52 -27.54 -36.35 21.57
C ALA A 52 -28.41 -37.29 20.72
N GLU A 53 -29.68 -36.97 20.46
CA GLU A 53 -30.57 -37.80 19.64
C GLU A 53 -30.38 -37.60 18.12
N ASN A 54 -29.81 -36.47 17.68
CA ASN A 54 -29.41 -36.27 16.28
C ASN A 54 -28.01 -36.87 15.97
N ALA A 55 -27.48 -37.71 16.86
CA ALA A 55 -26.10 -38.16 16.83
C ALA A 55 -25.82 -39.42 15.99
N GLU A 56 -26.85 -40.04 15.40
CA GLU A 56 -26.71 -41.40 14.87
C GLU A 56 -26.13 -41.50 13.43
N ASN A 57 -25.76 -40.40 12.79
CA ASN A 57 -25.09 -40.42 11.47
C ASN A 57 -23.73 -39.70 11.44
N PHE A 58 -23.01 -39.63 12.57
CA PHE A 58 -21.68 -39.03 12.62
C PHE A 58 -20.61 -39.97 12.05
N ALA A 59 -20.08 -39.65 10.87
CA ALA A 59 -18.79 -40.19 10.45
C ALA A 59 -17.70 -39.53 11.30
N ARG A 60 -17.24 -40.25 12.32
CA ARG A 60 -16.14 -39.87 13.20
C ARG A 60 -14.87 -40.59 12.77
N GLN A 61 -13.77 -39.85 12.60
CA GLN A 61 -12.48 -40.40 12.22
C GLN A 61 -11.39 -39.84 13.14
N ASP A 62 -10.86 -40.68 14.02
CA ASP A 62 -9.66 -40.38 14.80
C ASP A 62 -8.43 -40.46 13.88
N VAL A 63 -7.57 -39.44 13.95
CA VAL A 63 -6.37 -39.28 13.13
C VAL A 63 -5.21 -38.79 13.98
N SER A 64 -3.98 -38.85 13.47
CA SER A 64 -2.80 -38.32 14.16
C SER A 64 -1.88 -37.71 13.11
N ILE A 65 -2.20 -36.49 12.68
CA ILE A 65 -1.52 -35.84 11.55
C ILE A 65 -0.84 -34.59 12.07
N ARG A 66 0.50 -34.66 12.19
CA ARG A 66 1.33 -33.57 12.65
C ARG A 66 1.69 -32.64 11.49
N ILE A 67 1.43 -31.34 11.67
CA ILE A 67 1.69 -30.28 10.69
C ILE A 67 2.69 -29.30 11.34
N GLU A 68 3.91 -29.28 10.81
CA GLU A 68 4.99 -28.40 11.31
C GLU A 68 4.71 -26.91 10.99
N PRO A 69 5.34 -25.97 11.72
CA PRO A 69 5.25 -24.54 11.44
C PRO A 69 5.50 -24.22 9.96
N SER A 70 4.69 -23.31 9.42
CA SER A 70 4.73 -22.87 8.01
C SER A 70 4.54 -23.99 6.98
N ARG A 71 4.07 -25.18 7.37
CA ARG A 71 3.76 -26.30 6.46
C ARG A 71 2.25 -26.45 6.22
N SER A 72 1.93 -27.09 5.10
CA SER A 72 0.57 -27.46 4.73
C SER A 72 0.46 -28.98 4.63
N TYR A 73 -0.69 -29.52 4.97
CA TYR A 73 -1.05 -30.92 4.77
C TYR A 73 -2.39 -31.00 4.03
N THR A 74 -2.40 -31.70 2.90
CA THR A 74 -3.62 -32.00 2.15
C THR A 74 -4.07 -33.40 2.52
N ALA A 75 -5.22 -33.50 3.19
CA ALA A 75 -5.81 -34.76 3.59
C ALA A 75 -6.65 -35.32 2.43
N ASP A 76 -6.70 -36.64 2.28
CA ASP A 76 -7.65 -37.35 1.40
C ASP A 76 -9.10 -37.30 1.94
N ILE A 77 -9.52 -36.14 2.45
CA ILE A 77 -10.80 -35.88 3.07
C ILE A 77 -11.52 -34.85 2.22
N LYS A 78 -12.66 -35.23 1.63
CA LYS A 78 -13.48 -34.26 0.88
C LYS A 78 -14.17 -33.31 1.86
N ALA A 79 -14.02 -32.00 1.68
CA ALA A 79 -14.69 -31.04 2.58
C ALA A 79 -16.21 -31.07 2.46
N SER A 80 -16.74 -31.44 1.29
CA SER A 80 -18.16 -31.72 1.08
C SER A 80 -18.37 -32.98 0.23
N GLU A 81 -19.24 -33.88 0.70
CA GLU A 81 -19.78 -34.98 -0.12
C GLU A 81 -21.17 -34.59 -0.66
N ARG A 82 -21.52 -35.16 -1.81
CA ARG A 82 -22.71 -34.77 -2.59
C ARG A 82 -24.00 -34.89 -1.76
N GLU A 83 -24.84 -33.86 -1.91
CA GLU A 83 -26.29 -33.80 -1.64
C GLU A 83 -26.82 -33.44 -0.24
N ALA A 84 -25.98 -33.23 0.78
CA ALA A 84 -26.44 -32.54 2.00
C ALA A 84 -25.36 -31.63 2.59
N SER A 85 -25.78 -30.52 3.19
CA SER A 85 -24.94 -29.49 3.82
C SER A 85 -24.19 -30.02 5.03
N HIS A 86 -23.23 -30.90 4.83
CA HIS A 86 -22.40 -31.44 5.89
C HIS A 86 -21.32 -30.41 6.25
N SER A 87 -21.26 -30.02 7.51
CA SER A 87 -20.17 -29.23 8.07
C SER A 87 -19.09 -30.17 8.62
N LEU A 88 -17.83 -29.83 8.40
CA LEU A 88 -16.70 -30.50 9.04
C LEU A 88 -16.44 -29.86 10.40
N ARG A 89 -16.17 -30.71 11.38
CA ARG A 89 -15.60 -30.33 12.66
C ARG A 89 -14.24 -30.96 12.80
N LEU A 90 -13.24 -30.13 13.11
CA LEU A 90 -11.86 -30.53 13.25
C LEU A 90 -11.43 -30.31 14.70
N THR A 91 -10.76 -31.29 15.29
CA THR A 91 -10.06 -31.12 16.57
C THR A 91 -8.57 -31.13 16.33
N ILE A 92 -7.92 -30.02 16.68
CA ILE A 92 -6.48 -29.81 16.58
C ILE A 92 -5.91 -29.80 18.00
N GLU A 93 -4.78 -30.46 18.19
CA GLU A 93 -4.00 -30.44 19.42
C GLU A 93 -2.74 -29.60 19.22
N ALA A 94 -2.45 -28.72 20.17
CA ALA A 94 -1.25 -27.90 20.20
C ALA A 94 -0.85 -27.65 21.66
N ASP A 95 0.44 -27.75 21.97
CA ASP A 95 0.98 -27.65 23.34
C ASP A 95 0.25 -28.55 24.37
N GLY A 96 -0.21 -29.73 23.93
CA GLY A 96 -0.95 -30.69 24.74
C GLY A 96 -2.41 -30.29 25.06
N GLN A 97 -2.92 -29.21 24.47
CA GLN A 97 -4.31 -28.77 24.62
C GLN A 97 -5.07 -28.95 23.30
N ARG A 98 -6.36 -29.33 23.40
CA ARG A 98 -7.22 -29.57 22.24
C ARG A 98 -8.14 -28.39 21.97
N PHE A 99 -8.32 -28.09 20.70
CA PHE A 99 -9.10 -26.98 20.19
C PHE A 99 -9.98 -27.47 19.04
N ARG A 100 -11.21 -26.98 19.00
CA ARG A 100 -12.22 -27.39 18.01
C ARG A 100 -12.56 -26.23 17.09
N VAL A 101 -12.68 -26.50 15.80
CA VAL A 101 -13.19 -25.55 14.81
C VAL A 101 -14.23 -26.23 13.91
N ASP A 102 -15.29 -25.50 13.59
CA ASP A 102 -16.37 -25.94 12.72
C ASP A 102 -16.28 -25.16 11.41
N THR A 103 -16.20 -25.86 10.27
CA THR A 103 -16.21 -25.21 8.96
C THR A 103 -17.61 -24.71 8.63
N PRO A 104 -17.77 -23.51 8.09
CA PRO A 104 -19.08 -22.91 7.84
C PRO A 104 -19.85 -23.58 6.71
N SER A 105 -21.18 -23.45 6.76
CA SER A 105 -22.08 -23.91 5.71
C SER A 105 -22.35 -22.79 4.69
N HIS A 106 -21.64 -22.79 3.56
CA HIS A 106 -21.96 -22.14 2.27
C HIS A 106 -22.31 -20.63 2.21
N LYS A 107 -21.96 -19.79 3.20
CA LYS A 107 -22.39 -18.37 3.19
C LYS A 107 -21.41 -17.38 2.55
N HIS A 108 -20.10 -17.65 2.51
CA HIS A 108 -19.07 -16.70 2.05
C HIS A 108 -17.90 -17.41 1.32
N ASP A 109 -17.13 -16.68 0.52
CA ASP A 109 -15.93 -17.20 -0.18
C ASP A 109 -14.85 -17.67 0.81
N PHE A 110 -14.67 -16.91 1.89
CA PHE A 110 -13.87 -17.29 3.05
C PHE A 110 -14.48 -16.77 4.35
N GLU A 111 -14.11 -17.37 5.48
CA GLU A 111 -14.57 -16.97 6.81
C GLU A 111 -13.46 -17.09 7.86
N SER A 112 -13.43 -16.16 8.82
CA SER A 112 -12.55 -16.20 9.99
C SER A 112 -13.26 -16.90 11.15
N LEU A 113 -12.64 -17.91 11.73
CA LEU A 113 -13.22 -18.86 12.67
C LEU A 113 -12.41 -18.86 13.96
N ALA A 114 -13.01 -18.48 15.09
CA ALA A 114 -12.38 -18.65 16.39
C ALA A 114 -12.43 -20.12 16.81
N PHE A 115 -11.31 -20.68 17.24
CA PHE A 115 -11.28 -22.03 17.78
C PHE A 115 -11.89 -22.07 19.18
N THR A 116 -12.69 -23.09 19.46
CA THR A 116 -13.21 -23.37 20.80
C THR A 116 -12.21 -24.25 21.56
N PRO A 117 -11.58 -23.77 22.65
CA PRO A 117 -10.74 -24.61 23.49
C PRO A 117 -11.58 -25.70 24.17
N LEU A 118 -11.05 -26.92 24.24
CA LEU A 118 -11.67 -28.06 24.93
C LEU A 118 -11.11 -28.25 26.35
N VAL A 119 -10.48 -27.21 26.88
CA VAL A 119 -9.90 -27.13 28.22
C VAL A 119 -10.39 -25.85 28.89
N PRO A 120 -10.55 -25.83 30.23
CA PRO A 120 -11.08 -24.67 30.95
C PRO A 120 -10.13 -23.46 30.95
N ASP A 121 -8.82 -23.69 30.90
CA ASP A 121 -7.79 -22.64 30.92
C ASP A 121 -6.79 -22.82 29.76
N PRO A 122 -7.12 -22.28 28.57
CA PRO A 122 -6.28 -22.44 27.39
C PRO A 122 -5.04 -21.54 27.47
N LYS A 123 -3.86 -22.13 27.25
CA LYS A 123 -2.58 -21.40 27.20
C LYS A 123 -2.47 -20.49 25.97
N ARG A 124 -3.20 -20.84 24.90
CA ARG A 124 -3.22 -20.12 23.62
C ARG A 124 -4.63 -20.07 23.06
N GLN A 125 -4.86 -19.11 22.18
CA GLN A 125 -6.05 -19.03 21.35
C GLN A 125 -5.63 -19.18 19.89
N TYR A 126 -6.53 -19.74 19.08
CA TYR A 126 -6.30 -19.95 17.66
C TYR A 126 -7.45 -19.40 16.83
N THR A 127 -7.09 -18.87 15.67
CA THR A 127 -8.04 -18.42 14.65
C THR A 127 -7.72 -19.16 13.35
N GLY A 128 -8.78 -19.62 12.69
CA GLY A 128 -8.72 -20.23 11.38
C GLY A 128 -9.25 -19.27 10.33
N VAL A 129 -8.68 -19.28 9.13
CA VAL A 129 -9.34 -18.72 7.95
C VAL A 129 -9.63 -19.87 7.01
N PHE A 130 -10.91 -20.08 6.71
CA PHE A 130 -11.38 -21.17 5.86
C PHE A 130 -11.82 -20.64 4.50
N PHE A 131 -11.21 -21.15 3.43
CA PHE A 131 -11.58 -20.88 2.05
C PHE A 131 -12.44 -22.04 1.54
N GLN A 132 -13.74 -21.79 1.31
CA GLN A 132 -14.70 -22.82 0.96
C GLN A 132 -14.37 -23.48 -0.39
N LYS A 133 -14.04 -22.64 -1.38
CA LYS A 133 -13.78 -23.06 -2.77
C LYS A 133 -12.63 -24.04 -2.87
N ASP A 134 -11.54 -23.75 -2.14
CA ASP A 134 -10.30 -24.51 -2.16
C ASP A 134 -10.25 -25.58 -1.07
N SER A 135 -11.27 -25.62 -0.19
CA SER A 135 -11.28 -26.49 0.99
C SER A 135 -10.00 -26.32 1.81
N HIS A 136 -9.63 -25.07 2.11
CA HIS A 136 -8.35 -24.74 2.72
C HIS A 136 -8.58 -24.05 4.08
N LEU A 137 -8.01 -24.60 5.14
CA LEU A 137 -8.00 -24.03 6.48
C LEU A 137 -6.59 -23.57 6.84
N SER A 138 -6.37 -22.27 6.98
CA SER A 138 -5.12 -21.74 7.55
C SER A 138 -5.32 -21.45 9.03
N VAL A 139 -4.44 -21.98 9.88
CA VAL A 139 -4.51 -21.87 11.35
C VAL A 139 -3.38 -20.98 11.84
N PHE A 140 -3.70 -19.96 12.64
CA PHE A 140 -2.71 -19.08 13.27
C PHE A 140 -3.06 -18.84 14.74
N SER A 141 -2.06 -18.46 15.53
CA SER A 141 -2.26 -18.06 16.92
C SER A 141 -3.05 -16.75 16.94
N SER A 142 -4.13 -16.69 17.72
CA SER A 142 -4.83 -15.44 17.95
C SER A 142 -3.92 -14.53 18.78
N ALA A 143 -3.60 -13.36 18.23
CA ALA A 143 -2.82 -12.36 18.95
C ALA A 143 -3.76 -11.53 19.84
N ASN A 144 -3.28 -11.10 21.01
CA ASN A 144 -3.91 -9.99 21.70
C ASN A 144 -3.58 -8.71 20.91
N LEU A 145 -4.49 -8.29 20.03
CA LEU A 145 -4.25 -7.20 19.07
C LEU A 145 -3.80 -5.89 19.74
N GLN A 146 -4.19 -5.64 21.00
CA GLN A 146 -3.76 -4.45 21.74
C GLN A 146 -2.31 -4.52 22.24
N CYS A 147 -1.74 -5.72 22.38
CA CYS A 147 -0.37 -5.90 22.90
C CYS A 147 0.38 -7.08 22.27
N TRP A 148 0.24 -7.26 20.95
CA TRP A 148 0.77 -8.43 20.24
C TRP A 148 2.30 -8.46 20.20
N MET A 149 2.97 -7.31 20.30
CA MET A 149 4.43 -7.26 20.31
C MET A 149 5.04 -7.75 21.64
N ARG A 150 4.24 -7.93 22.70
CA ARG A 150 4.70 -8.48 23.99
C ARG A 150 5.25 -9.90 23.88
N GLU A 151 4.73 -10.68 22.93
CA GLU A 151 5.12 -12.08 22.72
C GLU A 151 6.47 -12.22 21.97
N LEU A 152 7.05 -11.09 21.52
CA LEU A 152 8.27 -11.06 20.72
C LEU A 152 9.47 -10.65 21.55
N SER A 153 10.65 -11.18 21.23
CA SER A 153 11.89 -10.87 21.94
C SER A 153 12.37 -9.44 21.68
N ASP A 154 12.99 -8.83 22.69
CA ASP A 154 13.56 -7.48 22.62
C ASP A 154 14.71 -7.35 21.60
N VAL A 155 15.42 -8.46 21.32
CA VAL A 155 16.54 -8.46 20.36
C VAL A 155 16.08 -8.45 18.90
N THR A 156 14.78 -8.66 18.64
CA THR A 156 14.24 -8.71 17.28
C THR A 156 14.29 -7.34 16.63
N PRO A 157 14.95 -7.16 15.47
CA PRO A 157 14.92 -5.90 14.73
C PRO A 157 13.52 -5.61 14.20
N LEU A 158 13.12 -4.33 14.14
CA LEU A 158 11.81 -3.96 13.58
C LEU A 158 11.65 -4.41 12.13
N SER A 159 12.74 -4.45 11.34
CA SER A 159 12.72 -4.98 9.97
C SER A 159 12.51 -6.49 9.87
N GLY A 160 12.62 -7.22 10.98
CA GLY A 160 12.26 -8.63 11.07
C GLY A 160 10.79 -8.89 11.40
N LEU A 161 9.97 -7.85 11.61
CA LEU A 161 8.56 -7.98 11.98
C LEU A 161 7.64 -7.75 10.79
N SER A 162 6.57 -8.56 10.69
CA SER A 162 5.43 -8.24 9.84
C SER A 162 4.47 -7.32 10.60
N ILE A 163 4.46 -6.04 10.24
CA ILE A 163 3.70 -5.01 10.95
C ILE A 163 2.51 -4.54 10.09
N PRO A 164 1.25 -4.68 10.56
CA PRO A 164 0.11 -4.08 9.87
C PRO A 164 0.15 -2.55 9.99
N GLY A 165 -0.11 -1.89 8.86
CA GLY A 165 -0.12 -0.44 8.73
C GLY A 165 -1.37 0.10 8.06
N THR A 166 -1.66 1.39 8.27
CA THR A 166 -2.77 2.09 7.62
C THR A 166 -2.27 3.24 6.75
N HIS A 167 -2.77 3.30 5.51
CA HIS A 167 -2.52 4.39 4.58
C HIS A 167 -3.35 5.62 4.94
N ASN A 168 -2.70 6.78 4.99
CA ASN A 168 -3.29 8.03 5.42
C ASN A 168 -4.20 7.86 6.66
N SER A 169 -3.61 7.34 7.74
CA SER A 169 -4.27 6.82 8.95
C SER A 169 -5.40 7.69 9.53
N PRO A 170 -5.33 9.04 9.56
CA PRO A 170 -6.41 9.86 10.14
C PRO A 170 -7.62 10.07 9.22
N THR A 171 -7.64 9.53 8.00
CA THR A 171 -8.73 9.76 7.02
C THR A 171 -9.98 8.91 7.29
N TYR A 172 -10.49 8.95 8.53
CA TYR A 172 -11.71 8.26 8.96
C TYR A 172 -12.92 9.18 9.11
N HIS A 173 -12.71 10.49 9.11
CA HIS A 173 -13.77 11.47 9.23
C HIS A 173 -14.69 11.48 8.00
N ARG A 174 -15.82 12.18 8.13
CA ARG A 174 -16.69 12.48 6.99
C ARG A 174 -15.92 13.35 5.98
N ALA A 175 -15.60 12.76 4.83
CA ALA A 175 -14.86 13.36 3.73
C ALA A 175 -15.46 12.90 2.39
N LEU A 176 -14.94 13.42 1.27
CA LEU A 176 -15.27 12.87 -0.05
C LEU A 176 -14.86 11.38 -0.11
N PRO A 177 -15.65 10.49 -0.74
CA PRO A 177 -15.34 9.06 -0.79
C PRO A 177 -13.99 8.72 -1.44
N SER A 178 -13.52 9.55 -2.37
CA SER A 178 -12.20 9.42 -3.00
C SER A 178 -11.03 9.81 -2.09
N VAL A 179 -11.31 10.46 -0.95
CA VAL A 179 -10.33 10.98 0.03
C VAL A 179 -10.29 10.15 1.31
N ARG A 180 -11.40 9.50 1.68
CA ARG A 180 -11.48 8.67 2.88
C ARG A 180 -10.78 7.33 2.66
N CYS A 181 -9.70 7.04 3.40
CA CYS A 181 -8.98 5.77 3.31
C CYS A 181 -9.27 4.83 4.49
N GLN A 182 -9.78 5.36 5.61
CA GLN A 182 -10.00 4.58 6.83
C GLN A 182 -11.46 4.59 7.28
N ALA A 183 -11.89 3.47 7.87
CA ALA A 183 -13.25 3.35 8.41
C ALA A 183 -13.35 3.80 9.87
N VAL A 184 -12.26 3.63 10.64
CA VAL A 184 -12.20 3.79 12.10
C VAL A 184 -11.07 4.72 12.52
N SER A 185 -11.17 5.28 13.73
CA SER A 185 -10.20 6.24 14.28
C SER A 185 -8.80 5.64 14.50
N PRO A 186 -7.72 6.44 14.58
CA PRO A 186 -6.39 5.95 14.93
C PRO A 186 -6.36 5.13 16.23
N LYS A 187 -7.15 5.52 17.25
CA LYS A 187 -7.29 4.76 18.50
C LYS A 187 -7.81 3.34 18.24
N GLU A 188 -8.89 3.21 17.48
CA GLU A 188 -9.44 1.90 17.12
C GLU A 188 -8.50 1.09 16.23
N GLN A 189 -7.75 1.75 15.33
CA GLN A 189 -6.72 1.08 14.52
C GLN A 189 -5.64 0.44 15.41
N LEU A 190 -5.19 1.14 16.45
CA LEU A 190 -4.23 0.60 17.43
C LEU A 190 -4.84 -0.59 18.18
N ASP A 191 -6.12 -0.49 18.59
CA ASP A 191 -6.82 -1.58 19.26
C ASP A 191 -7.02 -2.81 18.35
N HIS A 192 -7.04 -2.61 17.02
CA HIS A 192 -7.05 -3.66 15.99
C HIS A 192 -5.64 -4.16 15.59
N GLY A 193 -4.58 -3.72 16.28
CA GLY A 193 -3.22 -4.23 16.11
C GLY A 193 -2.34 -3.47 15.12
N VAL A 194 -2.83 -2.37 14.52
CA VAL A 194 -2.02 -1.50 13.64
C VAL A 194 -0.87 -0.88 14.43
N ARG A 195 0.34 -0.92 13.88
CA ARG A 195 1.55 -0.30 14.49
C ARG A 195 2.39 0.51 13.50
N PHE A 196 1.88 0.73 12.28
CA PHE A 196 2.47 1.65 11.32
C PHE A 196 1.41 2.64 10.84
N PHE A 197 1.68 3.94 10.99
CA PHE A 197 0.81 5.01 10.52
C PHE A 197 1.47 5.82 9.41
N ASP A 198 0.84 5.89 8.23
CA ASP A 198 1.15 6.87 7.20
C ASP A 198 0.36 8.15 7.51
N ILE A 199 1.06 9.22 7.89
CA ILE A 199 0.48 10.49 8.28
C ILE A 199 0.99 11.57 7.34
N ARG A 200 0.06 12.36 6.80
CA ARG A 200 0.36 13.41 5.84
C ARG A 200 -0.06 14.75 6.40
N VAL A 201 0.87 15.70 6.40
CA VAL A 201 0.74 16.97 7.12
C VAL A 201 1.06 18.18 6.26
N GLN A 202 0.41 19.29 6.59
CA GLN A 202 0.71 20.62 6.11
C GLN A 202 0.97 21.54 7.31
N PRO A 203 2.12 22.22 7.39
CA PRO A 203 2.31 23.29 8.38
C PRO A 203 1.29 24.42 8.22
N GLU A 204 0.66 24.82 9.32
CA GLU A 204 -0.35 25.88 9.36
C GLU A 204 0.30 27.28 9.41
N HIS A 205 1.36 27.41 10.19
CA HIS A 205 2.09 28.66 10.41
C HIS A 205 3.60 28.47 10.15
N PRO A 206 4.01 28.14 8.91
CA PRO A 206 5.40 27.74 8.61
C PRO A 206 6.45 28.82 8.91
N ASP A 207 6.06 30.09 8.91
CA ASP A 207 6.97 31.22 9.13
C ASP A 207 7.06 31.66 10.60
N ASP A 208 6.24 31.08 11.48
CA ASP A 208 6.28 31.36 12.92
C ASP A 208 6.85 30.13 13.66
N PRO A 209 8.16 30.12 13.99
CA PRO A 209 8.79 28.98 14.65
C PRO A 209 8.25 28.71 16.06
N ALA A 210 7.50 29.63 16.67
CA ALA A 210 6.85 29.42 17.97
C ALA A 210 5.55 28.60 17.86
N LYS A 211 5.06 28.33 16.64
CA LYS A 211 3.82 27.58 16.39
C LYS A 211 4.13 26.14 16.02
N ASP A 212 3.30 25.24 16.55
CA ASP A 212 3.41 23.79 16.34
C ASP A 212 2.35 23.23 15.37
N GLY A 213 1.51 24.10 14.80
CA GLY A 213 0.34 23.70 14.03
C GLY A 213 0.69 22.87 12.78
N LEU A 214 0.40 21.57 12.84
CA LEU A 214 0.48 20.64 11.71
C LEU A 214 -0.91 20.08 11.39
N ILE A 215 -1.48 20.50 10.27
CA ILE A 215 -2.80 20.07 9.79
C ILE A 215 -2.68 18.74 9.05
N LEU A 216 -3.59 17.81 9.33
CA LEU A 216 -3.71 16.53 8.66
C LEU A 216 -4.43 16.70 7.30
N VAL A 217 -3.82 16.19 6.22
CA VAL A 217 -4.26 16.42 4.83
C VAL A 217 -4.24 15.13 4.00
N HIS A 218 -4.88 15.15 2.82
CA HIS A 218 -4.76 14.09 1.83
C HIS A 218 -4.67 14.69 0.43
N GLY A 219 -3.46 14.76 -0.13
CA GLY A 219 -3.20 15.55 -1.33
C GLY A 219 -3.57 17.01 -1.09
N VAL A 220 -4.40 17.58 -1.98
CA VAL A 220 -4.91 18.95 -1.86
C VAL A 220 -6.21 19.05 -1.05
N PHE A 221 -6.74 17.93 -0.56
CA PHE A 221 -8.04 17.88 0.10
C PHE A 221 -7.92 17.84 1.63
N PRO A 222 -8.84 18.49 2.36
CA PRO A 222 -8.96 18.30 3.80
C PRO A 222 -9.46 16.88 4.10
N ILE A 223 -8.97 16.30 5.19
CA ILE A 223 -9.41 14.95 5.62
C ILE A 223 -10.78 14.94 6.29
N SER A 224 -11.39 16.11 6.50
CA SER A 224 -12.68 16.26 7.19
C SER A 224 -13.46 17.44 6.64
N LEU A 225 -14.76 17.25 6.38
CA LEU A 225 -15.69 18.31 6.00
C LEU A 225 -16.15 19.17 7.19
N THR A 226 -15.74 18.85 8.42
CA THR A 226 -16.12 19.58 9.64
C THR A 226 -14.97 20.42 10.20
N GLY A 227 -13.99 20.74 9.37
CA GLY A 227 -12.84 21.58 9.71
C GLY A 227 -11.53 20.81 9.87
N SER A 228 -10.44 21.57 9.95
CA SER A 228 -9.07 21.05 10.05
C SER A 228 -8.88 20.15 11.26
N LYS A 229 -8.02 19.14 11.09
CA LYS A 229 -7.60 18.20 12.14
C LYS A 229 -6.10 18.31 12.28
N HIS A 230 -5.57 18.11 13.49
CA HIS A 230 -4.18 18.41 13.80
C HIS A 230 -3.42 17.18 14.26
N LEU A 231 -2.13 17.12 13.92
CA LEU A 231 -1.23 16.02 14.29
C LEU A 231 -1.18 15.79 15.81
N ARG A 232 -1.19 16.88 16.60
CA ARG A 232 -1.06 16.84 18.06
C ARG A 232 -2.07 15.89 18.71
N GLY A 233 -3.33 15.94 18.27
CA GLY A 233 -4.38 15.05 18.80
C GLY A 233 -4.09 13.58 18.54
N LEU A 234 -3.66 13.25 17.32
CA LEU A 234 -3.31 11.87 16.95
C LEU A 234 -2.10 11.37 17.75
N ILE A 235 -1.06 12.19 17.90
CA ILE A 235 0.12 11.82 18.69
C ILE A 235 -0.26 11.57 20.16
N ASN A 236 -1.17 12.36 20.72
CA ASN A 236 -1.69 12.13 22.07
C ASN A 236 -2.48 10.80 22.18
N ASP A 237 -3.28 10.44 21.16
CA ASP A 237 -4.00 9.15 21.13
C ASP A 237 -3.03 7.96 21.09
N VAL A 238 -1.99 8.04 20.25
CA VAL A 238 -0.91 7.04 20.22
C VAL A 238 -0.21 7.00 21.57
N HIS A 239 -0.06 8.16 22.20
CA HIS A 239 0.61 8.26 23.47
C HIS A 239 -0.13 7.51 24.58
N ASP A 240 -1.42 7.76 24.70
CA ASP A 240 -2.25 7.08 25.70
C ASP A 240 -2.35 5.58 25.42
N PHE A 241 -2.25 5.16 24.16
CA PHE A 241 -2.15 3.75 23.80
C PHE A 241 -0.84 3.11 24.26
N LEU A 242 0.31 3.72 23.98
CA LEU A 242 1.62 3.18 24.37
C LEU A 242 1.80 3.16 25.90
N LYS A 243 1.23 4.13 26.63
CA LYS A 243 1.20 4.08 28.11
C LYS A 243 0.42 2.89 28.66
N ARG A 244 -0.71 2.54 28.04
CA ARG A 244 -1.52 1.37 28.42
C ARG A 244 -0.91 0.05 27.96
N ASN A 245 -0.13 0.08 26.88
CA ASN A 245 0.49 -1.09 26.26
C ASN A 245 2.00 -0.86 26.08
N PRO A 246 2.78 -0.85 27.18
CA PRO A 246 4.21 -0.50 27.13
C PRO A 246 5.07 -1.51 26.37
N SER A 247 4.52 -2.68 26.02
CA SER A 247 5.18 -3.64 25.14
C SER A 247 5.25 -3.19 23.68
N GLU A 248 4.40 -2.26 23.28
CA GLU A 248 4.21 -1.90 21.88
C GLU A 248 5.12 -0.74 21.46
N THR A 249 5.26 -0.54 20.15
CA THR A 249 5.86 0.64 19.54
C THR A 249 5.05 1.00 18.30
N VAL A 250 5.07 2.27 17.87
CA VAL A 250 4.37 2.70 16.65
C VAL A 250 5.35 3.40 15.72
N ILE A 251 5.46 2.91 14.49
CA ILE A 251 6.19 3.59 13.42
C ILE A 251 5.28 4.66 12.83
N VAL A 252 5.74 5.91 12.86
CA VAL A 252 5.03 7.06 12.28
C VAL A 252 5.80 7.51 11.05
N SER A 253 5.23 7.20 9.88
CA SER A 253 5.66 7.68 8.57
C SER A 253 5.06 9.06 8.33
N LEU A 254 5.88 10.11 8.30
CA LEU A 254 5.42 11.48 8.08
C LEU A 254 5.83 11.99 6.70
N LYS A 255 4.87 12.59 5.99
CA LYS A 255 5.07 13.22 4.68
C LYS A 255 4.44 14.61 4.63
N LYS A 256 5.13 15.57 4.01
CA LYS A 256 4.56 16.87 3.66
C LYS A 256 3.60 16.75 2.46
N GLU A 257 2.39 17.26 2.62
CA GLU A 257 1.37 17.38 1.56
C GLU A 257 0.55 18.66 1.75
N GLY A 258 -0.48 18.85 0.93
CA GLY A 258 -1.34 20.03 0.97
C GLY A 258 -0.97 21.10 -0.05
N THR A 259 -1.72 22.20 -0.01
CA THR A 259 -1.54 23.36 -0.91
C THR A 259 -0.68 24.45 -0.29
N GLY A 260 -0.18 24.25 0.93
CA GLY A 260 0.70 25.18 1.62
C GLY A 260 2.07 25.31 0.95
N ASN A 261 2.71 26.45 1.16
CA ASN A 261 4.03 26.80 0.62
C ASN A 261 5.21 26.41 1.54
N ALA A 262 4.94 25.73 2.65
CA ALA A 262 5.96 25.33 3.61
C ALA A 262 7.03 24.43 2.98
N THR A 263 8.29 24.59 3.39
CA THR A 263 9.39 23.73 2.98
C THR A 263 9.46 22.46 3.84
N ASP A 264 10.20 21.46 3.37
CA ASP A 264 10.48 20.25 4.16
C ASP A 264 11.33 20.61 5.40
N GLN A 265 12.25 21.57 5.26
CA GLN A 265 13.08 22.07 6.36
C GLN A 265 12.20 22.67 7.47
N GLN A 266 11.23 23.52 7.12
CA GLN A 266 10.27 24.07 8.09
C GLN A 266 9.47 22.96 8.79
N LEU A 267 8.97 21.96 8.05
CA LEU A 267 8.30 20.81 8.64
C LEU A 267 9.21 20.05 9.61
N SER A 268 10.45 19.78 9.21
CA SER A 268 11.42 19.04 10.03
C SER A 268 11.72 19.75 11.35
N MET A 269 11.81 21.08 11.32
CA MET A 269 12.06 21.92 12.49
C MET A 269 10.84 21.97 13.42
N ILE A 270 9.63 22.10 12.87
CA ILE A 270 8.39 22.04 13.67
C ILE A 270 8.28 20.70 14.39
N LEU A 271 8.51 19.58 13.68
CA LEU A 271 8.48 18.25 14.27
C LEU A 271 9.56 18.07 15.34
N HIS A 272 10.78 18.53 15.07
CA HIS A 272 11.87 18.45 16.02
C HIS A 272 11.56 19.23 17.31
N ASP A 273 11.30 20.53 17.18
CA ASP A 273 11.22 21.45 18.33
C ASP A 273 9.96 21.24 19.16
N HIS A 274 8.83 20.96 18.51
CA HIS A 274 7.53 20.92 19.19
C HIS A 274 6.99 19.53 19.46
N TYR A 275 7.49 18.48 18.79
CA TYR A 275 6.98 17.11 18.95
C TYR A 275 8.01 16.17 19.54
N ALA A 276 9.20 16.07 18.94
CA ALA A 276 10.20 15.08 19.36
C ALA A 276 11.04 15.52 20.55
N ASN A 277 11.49 16.79 20.59
CA ASN A 277 12.40 17.27 21.62
C ASN A 277 11.68 17.73 22.90
N ASN A 278 10.36 17.99 22.84
CA ASN A 278 9.58 18.33 24.02
C ASN A 278 9.45 17.14 25.00
N ASP A 279 9.52 15.90 24.49
CA ASP A 279 9.61 14.68 25.30
C ASP A 279 10.57 13.68 24.61
N PRO A 280 11.89 13.78 24.86
CA PRO A 280 12.88 12.96 24.17
C PRO A 280 12.76 11.45 24.49
N GLY A 281 12.14 11.09 25.61
CA GLY A 281 11.94 9.68 25.99
C GLY A 281 10.92 8.96 25.11
N TRP A 282 10.12 9.72 24.38
CA TRP A 282 8.94 9.27 23.63
C TRP A 282 9.19 8.99 22.15
N TRP A 283 10.23 9.60 21.59
CA TRP A 283 10.55 9.49 20.18
C TRP A 283 11.89 8.80 20.00
N TYR A 284 11.90 7.78 19.16
CA TYR A 284 13.10 7.22 18.59
C TYR A 284 13.36 7.94 17.26
N THR A 285 14.45 8.70 17.22
CA THR A 285 14.85 9.52 16.08
C THR A 285 16.27 9.21 15.58
N GLU A 286 16.90 8.16 16.09
CA GLU A 286 18.19 7.72 15.59
C GLU A 286 18.02 7.11 14.18
N PRO A 287 18.88 7.48 13.20
CA PRO A 287 18.71 7.11 11.79
C PRO A 287 19.19 5.67 11.48
N ARG A 288 18.77 4.69 12.30
CA ARG A 288 19.02 3.26 12.11
C ARG A 288 17.80 2.43 12.48
N VAL A 289 17.63 1.27 11.85
CA VAL A 289 16.57 0.33 12.23
C VAL A 289 16.80 -0.16 13.68
N PRO A 290 15.87 0.08 14.61
CA PRO A 290 16.03 -0.34 16.00
C PRO A 290 15.63 -1.80 16.22
N LYS A 291 16.10 -2.35 17.33
CA LYS A 291 15.55 -3.56 17.95
C LYS A 291 14.29 -3.21 18.72
N LEU A 292 13.37 -4.15 18.84
CA LEU A 292 12.07 -3.94 19.47
C LEU A 292 12.21 -3.40 20.91
N GLY A 293 13.14 -3.95 21.71
CA GLY A 293 13.37 -3.50 23.08
C GLY A 293 13.80 -2.03 23.21
N GLU A 294 14.46 -1.46 22.19
CA GLU A 294 14.93 -0.07 22.20
C GLU A 294 13.78 0.94 22.05
N VAL A 295 12.66 0.48 21.49
CA VAL A 295 11.54 1.33 21.05
C VAL A 295 10.20 0.98 21.69
N ARG A 296 10.15 -0.03 22.56
CA ARG A 296 8.96 -0.28 23.39
C ARG A 296 8.56 0.97 24.16
N GLY A 297 7.28 1.31 24.11
CA GLY A 297 6.71 2.53 24.67
C GLY A 297 7.03 3.81 23.89
N LYS A 298 7.67 3.74 22.71
CA LYS A 298 8.09 4.89 21.91
C LYS A 298 7.46 4.94 20.52
N LEU A 299 7.44 6.14 19.96
CA LEU A 299 7.19 6.43 18.55
C LEU A 299 8.49 6.31 17.76
N VAL A 300 8.49 5.61 16.63
CA VAL A 300 9.63 5.56 15.70
C VAL A 300 9.36 6.49 14.53
N LEU A 301 10.18 7.52 14.36
CA LEU A 301 10.04 8.45 13.24
C LEU A 301 10.59 7.84 11.95
N MET A 302 9.73 7.70 10.95
CA MET A 302 10.13 7.47 9.55
C MET A 302 9.78 8.73 8.74
N ARG A 303 10.79 9.39 8.18
CA ARG A 303 10.61 10.67 7.48
C ARG A 303 10.56 10.49 5.97
N ARG A 304 9.56 11.09 5.34
CA ARG A 304 9.40 11.22 3.88
C ARG A 304 9.53 12.69 3.45
N PHE A 305 10.45 13.40 4.08
CA PHE A 305 10.76 14.82 3.87
C PHE A 305 12.26 15.06 4.13
N CYS A 306 12.81 16.09 3.49
CA CYS A 306 14.18 16.57 3.75
C CYS A 306 14.31 17.20 5.15
N ILE A 307 15.47 17.02 5.79
CA ILE A 307 15.76 17.68 7.07
C ILE A 307 16.50 19.02 6.89
N ASP A 308 16.31 19.93 7.83
CA ASP A 308 17.11 21.15 7.97
C ASP A 308 18.59 20.85 8.28
N ASP A 309 19.49 21.75 7.89
CA ASP A 309 20.93 21.61 8.12
C ASP A 309 21.27 21.43 9.60
N ARG A 310 20.51 22.04 10.52
CA ARG A 310 20.69 21.86 11.96
C ARG A 310 20.58 20.39 12.36
N LEU A 311 19.64 19.67 11.76
CA LEU A 311 19.35 18.27 12.09
C LEU A 311 20.33 17.29 11.44
N LYS A 312 21.16 17.73 10.49
CA LYS A 312 22.19 16.87 9.87
C LYS A 312 23.31 16.50 10.85
N THR A 313 23.54 17.34 11.86
CA THR A 313 24.58 17.11 12.88
C THR A 313 24.12 16.27 14.05
N GLU A 314 22.81 16.00 14.15
CA GLU A 314 22.23 15.10 15.16
C GLU A 314 22.78 13.68 15.04
N HIS A 315 22.72 12.94 16.15
CA HIS A 315 23.19 11.55 16.22
C HIS A 315 24.63 11.37 15.68
N ASN A 316 25.55 12.25 16.12
CA ASN A 316 26.94 12.30 15.68
C ASN A 316 27.12 12.47 14.17
N GLY A 317 26.28 13.30 13.54
CA GLY A 317 26.33 13.55 12.10
C GLY A 317 25.62 12.50 11.25
N ALA A 318 24.92 11.54 11.86
CA ALA A 318 24.14 10.55 11.14
C ALA A 318 22.79 11.11 10.63
N GLY A 319 22.36 12.27 11.13
CA GLY A 319 21.10 12.91 10.78
C GLY A 319 19.97 12.52 11.72
N TRP A 320 18.71 12.61 11.27
CA TRP A 320 17.53 12.51 12.13
C TRP A 320 16.41 11.69 11.50
N GLY A 321 15.88 10.71 12.24
CA GLY A 321 14.80 9.80 11.84
C GLY A 321 15.22 8.75 10.80
N LEU A 322 14.38 7.73 10.60
CA LEU A 322 14.57 6.75 9.53
C LEU A 322 14.31 7.43 8.18
N ASP A 323 15.36 7.52 7.36
CA ASP A 323 15.29 8.16 6.05
C ASP A 323 14.53 7.30 5.05
N ALA A 324 13.41 7.83 4.56
CA ALA A 324 12.64 7.31 3.46
C ALA A 324 12.16 8.45 2.53
N GLU A 325 13.00 9.47 2.37
CA GLU A 325 12.76 10.60 1.48
C GLU A 325 12.62 10.15 0.02
N ASN A 326 11.89 10.90 -0.82
CA ASN A 326 12.03 10.88 -2.29
C ASN A 326 12.07 9.52 -3.04
N TRP A 327 11.43 8.46 -2.51
CA TRP A 327 11.26 7.23 -3.27
C TRP A 327 10.42 7.46 -4.54
N ALA A 328 10.66 6.67 -5.58
CA ALA A 328 10.07 6.82 -6.90
C ALA A 328 8.53 6.82 -6.84
N TYR A 329 7.92 7.80 -7.50
CA TYR A 329 6.47 7.90 -7.61
C TYR A 329 5.88 6.70 -8.38
N ASN A 330 4.77 6.17 -7.89
CA ASN A 330 3.99 5.10 -8.53
C ASN A 330 4.84 3.86 -8.89
N THR A 331 5.68 3.41 -7.95
CA THR A 331 6.70 2.38 -8.19
C THR A 331 6.27 0.97 -7.74
N PRO A 332 6.51 -0.08 -8.55
CA PRO A 332 6.31 -1.47 -8.11
C PRO A 332 7.41 -1.99 -7.16
N ASP A 333 8.59 -1.36 -7.18
CA ASP A 333 9.73 -1.71 -6.35
C ASP A 333 10.77 -0.59 -6.41
N ASP A 334 11.06 0.05 -5.28
CA ASP A 334 12.14 1.02 -5.15
C ASP A 334 12.86 0.87 -3.81
N THR A 335 14.08 1.35 -3.70
CA THR A 335 14.85 1.35 -2.45
C THR A 335 15.42 2.73 -2.20
N HIS A 336 15.08 3.31 -1.05
CA HIS A 336 15.59 4.59 -0.60
C HIS A 336 15.96 4.50 0.88
N GLY A 337 17.22 4.84 1.20
CA GLY A 337 17.74 4.74 2.55
C GLY A 337 17.55 3.34 3.14
N LEU A 338 16.87 3.27 4.29
CA LEU A 338 16.59 2.03 5.02
C LEU A 338 15.21 1.44 4.66
N VAL A 339 14.60 1.87 3.56
CA VAL A 339 13.27 1.43 3.15
C VAL A 339 13.30 0.89 1.71
N ARG A 340 12.76 -0.32 1.52
CA ARG A 340 12.40 -0.86 0.21
C ARG A 340 10.89 -0.85 0.09
N VAL A 341 10.36 -0.25 -0.96
CA VAL A 341 8.94 0.10 -1.05
C VAL A 341 8.28 -0.40 -2.33
N GLN A 342 7.04 -0.86 -2.21
CA GLN A 342 6.08 -0.97 -3.32
C GLN A 342 4.98 0.06 -3.07
N ASP A 343 4.88 1.06 -3.94
CA ASP A 343 3.92 2.17 -3.88
C ASP A 343 3.31 2.47 -5.27
N PHE A 344 2.87 1.42 -5.97
CA PHE A 344 2.09 1.53 -7.20
C PHE A 344 0.68 2.02 -6.86
N CYS A 345 0.52 3.33 -6.72
CA CYS A 345 -0.66 3.95 -6.12
C CYS A 345 -1.70 4.44 -7.14
N GLU A 346 -1.36 4.53 -8.43
CA GLU A 346 -2.30 4.97 -9.49
C GLU A 346 -2.90 3.79 -10.25
N VAL A 347 -4.05 3.32 -9.78
CA VAL A 347 -4.81 2.27 -10.47
C VAL A 347 -5.83 2.92 -11.40
N LEU A 348 -5.41 3.15 -12.64
CA LEU A 348 -6.21 3.91 -13.62
C LEU A 348 -7.56 3.25 -13.94
N GLU A 349 -7.58 1.92 -14.04
CA GLU A 349 -8.75 1.13 -14.43
C GLU A 349 -8.95 -0.05 -13.47
N THR A 350 -10.19 -0.54 -13.39
CA THR A 350 -10.56 -1.62 -12.46
C THR A 350 -9.83 -2.93 -12.75
N GLU A 351 -9.44 -3.14 -14.00
CA GLU A 351 -8.69 -4.29 -14.50
C GLU A 351 -7.20 -4.22 -14.13
N ASN A 352 -6.73 -3.06 -13.65
CA ASN A 352 -5.37 -2.88 -13.16
C ASN A 352 -5.25 -3.21 -11.66
N ILE A 353 -6.36 -3.49 -10.96
CA ILE A 353 -6.31 -3.94 -9.56
C ILE A 353 -5.50 -5.23 -9.44
N GLN A 354 -5.59 -6.11 -10.43
CA GLN A 354 -4.83 -7.36 -10.49
C GLN A 354 -3.31 -7.11 -10.63
N ILE A 355 -2.92 -6.04 -11.33
CA ILE A 355 -1.52 -5.61 -11.42
C ILE A 355 -1.03 -5.16 -10.05
N LYS A 356 -1.84 -4.36 -9.33
CA LYS A 356 -1.55 -3.97 -7.95
C LYS A 356 -1.43 -5.18 -7.03
N THR A 357 -2.35 -6.15 -7.13
CA THR A 357 -2.28 -7.42 -6.38
C THR A 357 -0.96 -8.12 -6.63
N LYS A 358 -0.58 -8.30 -7.90
CA LYS A 358 0.68 -8.93 -8.29
C LYS A 358 1.89 -8.23 -7.65
N TYR A 359 1.97 -6.90 -7.72
CA TYR A 359 3.09 -6.18 -7.10
C TYR A 359 3.11 -6.32 -5.57
N CYS A 360 1.94 -6.36 -4.92
CA CYS A 360 1.86 -6.62 -3.49
C CYS A 360 2.38 -8.03 -3.15
N GLU A 361 1.97 -9.05 -3.90
CA GLU A 361 2.40 -10.45 -3.71
C GLU A 361 3.91 -10.61 -3.94
N GLU A 362 4.43 -10.05 -5.04
CA GLU A 362 5.87 -10.09 -5.34
C GLU A 362 6.70 -9.39 -4.26
N HIS A 363 6.21 -8.28 -3.69
CA HIS A 363 6.91 -7.59 -2.60
C HIS A 363 6.86 -8.38 -1.28
N LEU A 364 5.75 -9.07 -0.98
CA LEU A 364 5.64 -10.00 0.16
C LEU A 364 6.60 -11.20 0.00
N ALA A 365 6.74 -11.73 -1.20
CA ALA A 365 7.69 -12.80 -1.50
C ALA A 365 9.14 -12.31 -1.29
N ARG A 366 9.50 -11.15 -1.84
CA ARG A 366 10.82 -10.53 -1.64
C ARG A 366 11.16 -10.31 -0.16
N ALA A 367 10.20 -9.86 0.63
CA ALA A 367 10.40 -9.68 2.07
C ALA A 367 10.61 -11.02 2.78
N ALA A 368 9.89 -12.08 2.38
CA ALA A 368 9.99 -13.40 2.99
C ALA A 368 11.26 -14.18 2.61
N GLU A 369 11.98 -13.78 1.56
CA GLU A 369 13.31 -14.31 1.23
C GLU A 369 14.41 -13.80 2.18
N CYS A 370 14.12 -12.78 3.00
CA CYS A 370 15.08 -12.18 3.91
C CYS A 370 15.17 -12.94 5.24
N VAL A 371 16.38 -13.01 5.80
CA VAL A 371 16.62 -13.56 7.14
C VAL A 371 17.01 -12.42 8.08
N ALA A 372 16.21 -12.21 9.14
CA ALA A 372 16.48 -11.18 10.13
C ALA A 372 17.67 -11.61 11.05
N PRO A 373 18.74 -10.81 11.15
CA PRO A 373 19.82 -11.10 12.09
C PRO A 373 19.37 -10.84 13.52
N LEU A 374 19.58 -11.81 14.40
CA LEU A 374 19.26 -11.77 15.83
C LEU A 374 20.57 -11.84 16.64
N PRO A 375 21.03 -10.73 17.22
CA PRO A 375 22.25 -10.68 18.01
C PRO A 375 22.26 -11.70 19.15
N GLY A 376 23.31 -12.53 19.22
CA GLY A 376 23.45 -13.60 20.20
C GLY A 376 22.63 -14.87 19.91
N ILE A 377 21.85 -14.90 18.83
CA ILE A 377 21.05 -16.06 18.40
C ILE A 377 21.50 -16.55 17.03
N THR A 378 21.41 -15.70 16.01
CA THR A 378 21.84 -16.02 14.63
C THR A 378 23.10 -15.27 14.22
N THR A 379 23.52 -14.28 15.00
CA THR A 379 24.73 -13.48 14.77
C THR A 379 25.51 -13.28 16.07
N ASP A 380 26.77 -12.86 15.96
CA ASP A 380 27.61 -12.58 17.13
C ASP A 380 26.99 -11.50 18.04
N ALA A 381 27.10 -11.67 19.35
CA ALA A 381 26.52 -10.73 20.31
C ALA A 381 27.31 -9.42 20.42
N VAL A 382 28.63 -9.47 20.17
CA VAL A 382 29.54 -8.33 20.31
C VAL A 382 29.60 -7.51 19.03
N ASN A 383 29.63 -8.19 17.88
CA ASN A 383 29.69 -7.62 16.54
C ASN A 383 28.55 -8.17 15.66
N PRO A 384 27.28 -7.85 15.98
CA PRO A 384 26.15 -8.39 15.23
C PRO A 384 26.11 -7.86 13.80
N VAL A 385 25.62 -8.70 12.88
CA VAL A 385 25.25 -8.22 11.53
C VAL A 385 24.11 -7.20 11.68
N PRO A 386 24.24 -5.99 11.09
CA PRO A 386 23.19 -4.98 11.15
C PRO A 386 21.87 -5.47 10.52
N PRO A 387 20.72 -5.00 11.02
CA PRO A 387 19.43 -5.33 10.42
C PRO A 387 19.31 -4.81 8.98
N GLY A 388 18.61 -5.57 8.14
CA GLY A 388 18.24 -5.16 6.78
C GLY A 388 17.19 -4.03 6.76
N PRO A 389 16.83 -3.54 5.56
CA PRO A 389 15.87 -2.45 5.40
C PRO A 389 14.46 -2.86 5.82
N LEU A 390 13.60 -1.87 6.08
CA LEU A 390 12.16 -2.04 6.22
C LEU A 390 11.54 -2.28 4.84
N TYR A 391 10.71 -3.31 4.73
CA TYR A 391 9.92 -3.60 3.52
C TYR A 391 8.53 -2.99 3.68
N LEU A 392 8.23 -1.97 2.88
CA LEU A 392 7.00 -1.20 2.94
C LEU A 392 6.11 -1.50 1.74
N ASN A 393 5.01 -2.21 1.99
CA ASN A 393 4.09 -2.67 0.94
C ASN A 393 2.75 -1.94 1.04
N PHE A 394 2.56 -0.87 0.26
CA PHE A 394 1.27 -0.21 0.21
C PHE A 394 0.29 -1.07 -0.58
N LEU A 395 -0.74 -1.59 0.07
CA LEU A 395 -1.91 -2.17 -0.61
C LEU A 395 -2.80 -1.05 -1.16
N SER A 396 -2.81 0.12 -0.52
CA SER A 396 -3.60 1.27 -1.00
C SER A 396 -3.25 1.66 -2.44
N ALA A 397 -4.29 2.04 -3.17
CA ALA A 397 -4.20 2.71 -4.46
C ALA A 397 -5.48 3.54 -4.67
N SER A 398 -5.47 4.38 -5.70
CA SER A 398 -6.66 5.17 -6.05
C SER A 398 -6.64 5.62 -7.51
N ASN A 399 -7.82 6.02 -7.99
CA ASN A 399 -7.97 6.96 -9.09
C ASN A 399 -9.19 7.84 -8.79
N PHE A 400 -8.98 9.16 -8.76
CA PHE A 400 -10.03 10.13 -8.44
C PHE A 400 -11.19 10.10 -9.44
N TRP A 401 -10.88 9.96 -10.73
CA TRP A 401 -11.85 10.06 -11.83
C TRP A 401 -12.63 8.77 -12.08
N LYS A 402 -12.13 7.63 -11.61
CA LYS A 402 -12.75 6.32 -11.80
C LYS A 402 -13.35 5.83 -10.48
N VAL A 403 -14.67 5.92 -10.35
CA VAL A 403 -15.42 5.49 -9.15
C VAL A 403 -15.10 4.03 -8.75
N GLY A 404 -14.92 3.15 -9.74
CA GLY A 404 -14.55 1.75 -9.51
C GLY A 404 -13.14 1.55 -8.92
N CYS A 405 -12.31 2.60 -8.94
CA CYS A 405 -10.96 2.65 -8.42
C CYS A 405 -10.83 3.64 -7.23
N TRP A 406 -11.94 4.01 -6.59
CA TRP A 406 -11.87 4.72 -5.32
C TRP A 406 -11.27 3.83 -4.23
N PRO A 407 -10.62 4.40 -3.19
CA PRO A 407 -9.86 3.65 -2.20
C PRO A 407 -10.62 2.46 -1.60
N GLU A 408 -11.89 2.66 -1.19
CA GLU A 408 -12.74 1.61 -0.63
C GLU A 408 -12.97 0.45 -1.62
N LYS A 409 -13.18 0.76 -2.91
CA LYS A 409 -13.47 -0.26 -3.95
C LYS A 409 -12.24 -1.09 -4.30
N ILE A 410 -11.07 -0.48 -4.25
CA ILE A 410 -9.80 -1.21 -4.40
C ILE A 410 -9.55 -2.08 -3.18
N ALA A 411 -9.67 -1.52 -1.96
CA ALA A 411 -9.47 -2.27 -0.71
C ALA A 411 -10.40 -3.48 -0.58
N ALA A 412 -11.67 -3.33 -1.00
CA ALA A 412 -12.67 -4.40 -0.98
C ALA A 412 -12.31 -5.61 -1.87
N LYS A 413 -11.42 -5.43 -2.87
CA LYS A 413 -10.92 -6.52 -3.71
C LYS A 413 -9.52 -6.97 -3.29
N LEU A 414 -8.64 -6.01 -3.04
CA LEU A 414 -7.22 -6.26 -2.81
C LEU A 414 -6.94 -6.85 -1.43
N ASN A 415 -7.59 -6.35 -0.36
CA ASN A 415 -7.35 -6.87 0.99
C ASN A 415 -7.73 -8.35 1.10
N PRO A 416 -8.92 -8.80 0.63
CA PRO A 416 -9.23 -10.23 0.57
C PRO A 416 -8.25 -11.05 -0.27
N ALA A 417 -7.82 -10.53 -1.43
CA ALA A 417 -6.87 -11.24 -2.29
C ALA A 417 -5.50 -11.43 -1.62
N VAL A 418 -5.01 -10.41 -0.89
CA VAL A 418 -3.76 -10.52 -0.13
C VAL A 418 -3.91 -11.45 1.07
N VAL A 419 -5.06 -11.44 1.76
CA VAL A 419 -5.36 -12.41 2.83
C VAL A 419 -5.35 -13.84 2.27
N GLU A 420 -5.99 -14.08 1.13
CA GLU A 420 -5.96 -15.36 0.43
C GLU A 420 -4.54 -15.77 0.07
N TYR A 421 -3.75 -14.86 -0.50
CA TYR A 421 -2.35 -15.13 -0.84
C TYR A 421 -1.51 -15.51 0.38
N LEU A 422 -1.60 -14.73 1.47
CA LEU A 422 -0.88 -15.01 2.73
C LEU A 422 -1.28 -16.36 3.31
N CYS A 423 -2.59 -16.66 3.30
CA CYS A 423 -3.12 -17.90 3.84
C CYS A 423 -2.75 -19.12 2.98
N THR A 424 -2.77 -19.01 1.65
CA THR A 424 -2.73 -20.20 0.78
C THR A 424 -1.43 -20.39 0.00
N LYS A 425 -0.67 -19.32 -0.29
CA LYS A 425 0.43 -19.34 -1.28
C LYS A 425 1.77 -18.79 -0.76
N HIS A 426 1.74 -17.78 0.11
CA HIS A 426 2.95 -17.08 0.56
C HIS A 426 3.92 -18.04 1.25
N HIS A 427 5.16 -18.16 0.79
CA HIS A 427 6.15 -19.10 1.37
C HIS A 427 5.71 -20.58 1.34
N CYS A 428 4.79 -20.96 0.46
CA CYS A 428 4.56 -22.36 0.13
C CYS A 428 5.69 -22.82 -0.80
N ASP A 429 6.55 -23.71 -0.32
CA ASP A 429 7.47 -24.45 -1.20
C ASP A 429 6.62 -25.11 -2.28
N ALA A 430 6.90 -24.82 -3.55
CA ALA A 430 6.37 -25.58 -4.68
C ALA A 430 7.05 -26.96 -4.71
N THR A 431 6.93 -27.74 -3.63
CA THR A 431 7.33 -29.13 -3.56
C THR A 431 6.08 -29.96 -3.38
N HIS A 432 5.39 -30.21 -4.50
CA HIS A 432 4.77 -31.52 -4.64
C HIS A 432 5.86 -32.56 -4.40
N GLY A 433 5.59 -33.52 -3.52
CA GLY A 433 6.58 -34.48 -3.06
C GLY A 433 7.28 -35.19 -4.21
N ASP A 434 8.59 -34.99 -4.31
CA ASP A 434 9.53 -36.05 -4.61
C ASP A 434 10.90 -35.64 -4.06
N ALA A 435 11.46 -36.52 -3.23
CA ALA A 435 12.77 -36.36 -2.65
C ALA A 435 13.83 -36.63 -3.74
N SER A 436 14.58 -35.61 -4.14
CA SER A 436 15.96 -35.72 -4.64
C SER A 436 16.68 -34.38 -4.54
N PRO A 437 17.92 -34.34 -4.04
CA PRO A 437 18.62 -33.08 -3.77
C PRO A 437 19.18 -32.50 -5.07
N LEU A 438 18.61 -31.39 -5.53
CA LEU A 438 19.15 -30.64 -6.66
C LEU A 438 20.11 -29.54 -6.19
N SER A 439 21.28 -29.58 -6.79
CA SER A 439 22.44 -28.71 -6.66
C SER A 439 22.13 -27.20 -6.74
N ALA A 440 22.88 -26.42 -5.96
CA ALA A 440 22.87 -24.96 -5.96
C ALA A 440 23.07 -24.37 -7.38
N PRO A 441 22.31 -23.33 -7.79
CA PRO A 441 22.50 -22.69 -9.07
C PRO A 441 23.63 -21.65 -9.04
N SER A 442 24.57 -21.83 -9.96
CA SER A 442 25.61 -20.88 -10.34
C SER A 442 25.01 -19.60 -10.93
N ALA A 443 25.46 -18.44 -10.45
CA ALA A 443 25.13 -17.13 -10.97
C ALA A 443 25.62 -16.92 -12.42
N LYS A 444 24.70 -16.86 -13.39
CA LYS A 444 24.87 -16.14 -14.66
C LYS A 444 23.57 -15.46 -15.06
N THR A 445 23.58 -14.13 -15.07
CA THR A 445 22.51 -13.25 -15.57
C THR A 445 22.28 -13.49 -17.06
N PRO A 446 21.02 -13.66 -17.54
CA PRO A 446 20.77 -13.71 -18.98
C PRO A 446 20.75 -12.29 -19.56
N SER A 447 21.73 -11.95 -20.41
CA SER A 447 21.71 -10.73 -21.24
C SER A 447 20.85 -10.97 -22.48
N SER A 448 19.85 -10.12 -22.73
CA SER A 448 19.03 -10.15 -23.96
C SER A 448 19.90 -10.21 -25.24
N PRO A 449 19.56 -11.03 -26.25
CA PRO A 449 20.30 -11.08 -27.53
C PRO A 449 20.41 -9.72 -28.22
N LEU A 450 19.43 -8.81 -28.02
CA LEU A 450 19.47 -7.45 -28.54
C LEU A 450 20.64 -6.64 -27.97
N LEU A 451 21.06 -6.87 -26.72
CA LEU A 451 22.21 -6.19 -26.12
C LEU A 451 23.56 -6.66 -26.69
N ARG A 452 23.57 -7.69 -27.55
CA ARG A 452 24.77 -8.16 -28.26
C ARG A 452 24.99 -7.42 -29.58
N LEU A 453 24.02 -6.64 -30.04
CA LEU A 453 24.13 -5.84 -31.27
C LEU A 453 24.89 -4.53 -30.99
N PRO A 454 25.70 -4.03 -31.96
CA PRO A 454 26.26 -2.70 -31.91
C PRO A 454 25.18 -1.62 -31.71
N PRO A 455 25.44 -0.52 -30.96
CA PRO A 455 24.48 0.56 -30.71
C PRO A 455 23.84 1.12 -31.98
N GLU A 456 24.58 1.19 -33.09
CA GLU A 456 24.13 1.73 -34.37
C GLU A 456 22.98 0.89 -34.95
N LEU A 457 23.08 -0.45 -34.87
CA LEU A 457 22.02 -1.35 -35.29
C LEU A 457 20.81 -1.28 -34.35
N ARG A 458 21.04 -1.03 -33.06
CA ARG A 458 19.97 -0.90 -32.06
C ARG A 458 19.18 0.40 -32.26
N HIS A 459 19.84 1.51 -32.57
CA HIS A 459 19.17 2.75 -32.97
C HIS A 459 18.34 2.59 -34.24
N LEU A 460 18.84 1.88 -35.26
CA LEU A 460 18.04 1.56 -36.46
C LEU A 460 16.78 0.74 -36.12
N ILE A 461 16.91 -0.21 -35.18
CA ILE A 461 15.76 -0.97 -34.67
C ILE A 461 14.79 -0.04 -33.93
N TYR A 462 15.29 0.88 -33.10
CA TYR A 462 14.42 1.83 -32.40
C TYR A 462 13.72 2.78 -33.37
N ASP A 463 14.40 3.30 -34.40
CA ASP A 463 13.80 4.13 -35.46
C ASP A 463 12.64 3.40 -36.15
N ALA A 464 12.83 2.12 -36.48
CA ALA A 464 11.77 1.29 -37.07
C ALA A 464 10.60 1.04 -36.11
N LEU A 465 10.86 1.00 -34.81
CA LEU A 465 9.86 0.75 -33.76
C LEU A 465 9.20 2.03 -33.24
N THR A 466 9.74 3.21 -33.55
CA THR A 466 9.17 4.53 -33.22
C THR A 466 8.95 5.35 -34.50
N PRO A 467 8.08 4.92 -35.43
CA PRO A 467 7.91 5.59 -36.71
C PRO A 467 7.38 7.03 -36.53
N PRO A 468 7.75 7.97 -37.42
CA PRO A 468 7.14 9.29 -37.47
C PRO A 468 5.63 9.15 -37.71
N THR A 469 4.83 9.55 -36.73
CA THR A 469 3.36 9.49 -36.76
C THR A 469 2.84 10.55 -35.81
N THR A 470 1.98 11.43 -36.32
CA THR A 470 1.39 12.49 -35.47
C THR A 470 0.29 11.90 -34.60
N LEU A 471 0.52 11.86 -33.30
CA LEU A 471 -0.45 11.46 -32.29
C LEU A 471 -0.99 12.70 -31.58
N SER A 472 -2.27 12.97 -31.71
CA SER A 472 -2.94 14.09 -31.03
C SER A 472 -3.28 13.71 -29.58
N TYR A 473 -2.99 14.61 -28.64
CA TYR A 473 -3.24 14.45 -27.19
C TYR A 473 -2.79 13.09 -26.62
N PRO A 474 -1.51 12.70 -26.80
CA PRO A 474 -1.01 11.38 -26.44
C PRO A 474 -1.06 11.07 -24.94
N LEU A 475 -1.17 12.10 -24.11
CA LEU A 475 -1.29 12.01 -22.65
C LEU A 475 -2.71 12.34 -22.16
N GLY A 476 -3.67 12.37 -23.07
CA GLY A 476 -5.06 12.76 -22.82
C GLY A 476 -5.31 14.25 -23.05
N PRO A 477 -6.59 14.65 -23.18
CA PRO A 477 -6.98 16.00 -23.57
C PRO A 477 -6.54 17.06 -22.56
N ASN A 478 -6.46 16.72 -21.26
CA ASN A 478 -6.14 17.63 -20.15
C ASN A 478 -4.65 17.95 -19.97
N THR A 479 -3.81 17.63 -20.96
CA THR A 479 -2.37 17.93 -20.94
C THR A 479 -2.04 19.03 -21.93
N ALA A 480 -1.07 19.89 -21.60
CA ALA A 480 -0.66 20.96 -22.50
C ALA A 480 0.02 20.41 -23.78
N VAL A 481 0.43 19.14 -23.79
CA VAL A 481 0.98 18.43 -24.96
C VAL A 481 -0.16 18.07 -25.93
N SER A 482 -0.32 18.88 -26.97
CA SER A 482 -1.37 18.75 -27.97
C SER A 482 -1.06 17.70 -29.03
N ALA A 483 0.21 17.43 -29.31
CA ALA A 483 0.60 16.38 -30.24
C ALA A 483 2.03 15.83 -30.02
N LEU A 484 2.30 14.66 -30.55
CA LEU A 484 3.61 14.01 -30.60
C LEU A 484 3.89 13.56 -32.02
N SER A 485 5.12 13.77 -32.50
CA SER A 485 5.49 13.50 -33.90
C SER A 485 5.87 12.05 -34.22
N HIS A 486 6.06 11.19 -33.22
CA HIS A 486 6.47 9.79 -33.38
C HIS A 486 5.62 8.88 -32.49
N ALA A 487 5.42 7.64 -32.92
CA ALA A 487 4.84 6.62 -32.03
C ALA A 487 5.86 6.24 -30.92
N PRO A 488 5.41 6.03 -29.67
CA PRO A 488 6.30 5.62 -28.58
C PRO A 488 6.82 4.19 -28.79
N PRO A 489 7.96 3.81 -28.18
CA PRO A 489 8.49 2.46 -28.27
C PRO A 489 7.46 1.42 -27.82
N PRO A 490 7.36 0.25 -28.49
CA PRO A 490 6.41 -0.78 -28.11
C PRO A 490 6.61 -1.23 -26.67
N ARG A 491 5.51 -1.38 -25.93
CA ARG A 491 5.53 -1.83 -24.53
C ARG A 491 6.29 -3.15 -24.36
N ALA A 492 6.18 -4.06 -25.32
CA ALA A 492 6.91 -5.33 -25.31
C ALA A 492 8.44 -5.12 -25.24
N LEU A 493 8.99 -4.14 -25.98
CA LEU A 493 10.41 -3.79 -25.94
C LEU A 493 10.81 -3.24 -24.57
N LEU A 494 10.00 -2.33 -24.01
CA LEU A 494 10.26 -1.69 -22.71
C LEU A 494 10.21 -2.68 -21.53
N LEU A 495 9.54 -3.82 -21.70
CA LEU A 495 9.44 -4.87 -20.68
C LEU A 495 10.53 -5.96 -20.81
N THR A 496 11.38 -5.91 -21.84
CA THR A 496 12.40 -6.96 -22.06
C THR A 496 13.52 -6.93 -21.03
N CYS A 497 14.18 -5.77 -20.84
CA CYS A 497 15.14 -5.56 -19.76
C CYS A 497 15.37 -4.06 -19.52
N ARG A 498 15.83 -3.70 -18.31
CA ARG A 498 16.00 -2.30 -17.88
C ARG A 498 16.95 -1.50 -18.79
N LEU A 499 18.02 -2.11 -19.29
CA LEU A 499 19.00 -1.46 -20.17
C LEU A 499 18.38 -1.10 -21.54
N LEU A 500 17.68 -2.04 -22.18
CA LEU A 500 17.01 -1.78 -23.46
C LEU A 500 15.86 -0.78 -23.32
N ALA A 501 15.13 -0.83 -22.20
CA ALA A 501 14.07 0.12 -21.92
C ALA A 501 14.61 1.55 -21.77
N ALA A 502 15.72 1.72 -21.05
CA ALA A 502 16.37 3.02 -20.90
C ALA A 502 16.87 3.57 -22.24
N GLU A 503 17.54 2.74 -23.05
CA GLU A 503 18.09 3.15 -24.33
C GLU A 503 17.01 3.48 -25.37
N ALA A 504 15.97 2.65 -25.47
CA ALA A 504 14.84 2.89 -26.38
C ALA A 504 14.06 4.17 -26.01
N LEU A 505 13.89 4.45 -24.71
CA LEU A 505 13.25 5.67 -24.26
C LEU A 505 14.12 6.90 -24.52
N ASP A 506 15.42 6.84 -24.24
CA ASP A 506 16.34 7.95 -24.52
C ASP A 506 16.37 8.28 -26.03
N HIS A 507 16.43 7.26 -26.88
CA HIS A 507 16.33 7.40 -28.33
C HIS A 507 15.02 8.07 -28.73
N PHE A 508 13.88 7.56 -28.26
CA PHE A 508 12.55 8.12 -28.55
C PHE A 508 12.44 9.60 -28.16
N TYR A 509 12.86 9.97 -26.95
CA TYR A 509 12.78 11.36 -26.48
C TYR A 509 13.75 12.30 -27.22
N ARG A 510 14.81 11.75 -27.83
CA ARG A 510 15.76 12.49 -28.67
C ARG A 510 15.22 12.76 -30.07
N VAL A 511 14.43 11.85 -30.65
CA VAL A 511 13.90 12.00 -32.02
C VAL A 511 12.48 12.58 -32.06
N ALA A 512 11.67 12.34 -31.02
CA ALA A 512 10.30 12.81 -30.97
C ALA A 512 10.20 14.30 -30.59
N CYS A 513 9.49 15.05 -31.42
CA CYS A 513 9.00 16.40 -31.12
C CYS A 513 7.64 16.34 -30.42
N PHE A 514 7.55 17.00 -29.26
CA PHE A 514 6.36 17.17 -28.45
C PHE A 514 5.80 18.57 -28.71
N ARG A 515 4.55 18.67 -29.15
CA ARG A 515 3.89 19.95 -29.42
C ARG A 515 3.04 20.37 -28.24
N VAL A 516 3.15 21.63 -27.84
CA VAL A 516 2.39 22.23 -26.74
C VAL A 516 1.57 23.39 -27.27
N MET A 517 0.31 23.48 -26.85
CA MET A 517 -0.58 24.59 -27.22
C MET A 517 -0.63 25.63 -26.08
N LEU A 518 -0.21 26.86 -26.38
CA LEU A 518 -0.32 27.99 -25.45
C LEU A 518 -1.71 28.61 -25.65
N ASN A 519 -2.51 28.63 -24.58
CA ASN A 519 -3.89 29.15 -24.51
C ASN A 519 -5.02 28.26 -25.09
N PRO A 520 -5.17 27.00 -24.61
CA PRO A 520 -6.21 26.09 -25.10
C PRO A 520 -7.61 26.42 -24.50
N PRO A 521 -8.72 26.11 -25.18
CA PRO A 521 -10.07 26.38 -24.68
C PRO A 521 -10.35 25.63 -23.37
N ALA A 522 -11.12 26.24 -22.46
CA ALA A 522 -11.49 25.60 -21.19
C ALA A 522 -12.23 24.26 -21.45
N PRO A 523 -11.81 23.12 -20.85
CA PRO A 523 -11.13 22.98 -19.55
C PRO A 523 -9.59 22.78 -19.62
N LEU A 524 -8.99 22.97 -20.80
CA LEU A 524 -7.59 22.62 -21.06
C LEU A 524 -6.60 23.71 -20.61
N ALA A 525 -7.08 24.87 -20.21
CA ALA A 525 -6.27 26.05 -19.90
C ALA A 525 -5.29 25.80 -18.75
N ASP A 526 -3.99 25.79 -19.05
CA ASP A 526 -2.89 25.81 -18.06
C ASP A 526 -2.16 27.16 -18.17
N PRO A 527 -2.78 28.27 -17.73
CA PRO A 527 -2.34 29.64 -18.05
C PRO A 527 -0.95 29.99 -17.50
N HIS A 528 -0.41 29.15 -16.59
CA HIS A 528 0.92 29.30 -16.01
C HIS A 528 1.82 28.08 -16.22
N PHE A 529 1.45 27.15 -17.11
CA PHE A 529 2.19 25.91 -17.38
C PHE A 529 2.51 25.07 -16.13
N GLN A 530 1.74 25.22 -15.05
CA GLN A 530 2.01 24.53 -13.79
C GLN A 530 1.80 23.03 -13.95
N ARG A 531 0.73 22.63 -14.64
CA ARG A 531 0.46 21.20 -14.91
C ARG A 531 1.48 20.62 -15.86
N LEU A 532 1.90 21.39 -16.86
CA LEU A 532 3.01 21.02 -17.75
C LEU A 532 4.29 20.81 -16.92
N ALA A 533 4.72 21.79 -16.13
CA ALA A 533 5.96 21.80 -15.34
C ALA A 533 6.10 20.62 -14.37
N HIS A 534 4.98 20.06 -13.91
CA HIS A 534 4.96 18.89 -13.01
C HIS A 534 5.01 17.53 -13.73
N LEU A 535 4.97 17.48 -15.06
CA LEU A 535 5.09 16.22 -15.80
C LEU A 535 6.52 15.67 -15.71
N PRO A 536 6.74 14.47 -15.14
CA PRO A 536 8.07 13.86 -15.04
C PRO A 536 8.75 13.68 -16.40
N GLN A 537 7.95 13.54 -17.46
CA GLN A 537 8.41 13.35 -18.84
C GLN A 537 9.08 14.61 -19.42
N LEU A 538 8.76 15.82 -18.93
CA LEU A 538 9.38 17.07 -19.41
C LEU A 538 10.90 17.03 -19.32
N ARG A 539 11.44 16.44 -18.25
CA ARG A 539 12.89 16.33 -18.03
C ARG A 539 13.61 15.52 -19.11
N ARG A 540 12.87 14.72 -19.88
CA ARG A 540 13.40 13.88 -20.95
C ARG A 540 13.14 14.47 -22.34
N ILE A 541 12.16 15.36 -22.50
CA ILE A 541 11.81 15.96 -23.81
C ILE A 541 13.01 16.76 -24.33
N ARG A 542 13.50 16.42 -25.53
CA ARG A 542 14.60 17.12 -26.18
C ARG A 542 14.15 18.05 -27.31
N ASN A 543 12.97 17.83 -27.87
CA ASN A 543 12.41 18.66 -28.93
C ASN A 543 10.99 19.09 -28.57
N LEU A 544 10.78 20.39 -28.42
CA LEU A 544 9.50 21.00 -28.08
C LEU A 544 9.05 21.91 -29.24
N GLY A 545 7.83 21.70 -29.73
CA GLY A 545 7.15 22.60 -30.66
C GLY A 545 6.07 23.39 -29.93
N VAL A 546 5.97 24.69 -30.16
CA VAL A 546 5.01 25.55 -29.49
C VAL A 546 3.98 26.05 -30.50
N LEU A 547 2.69 25.93 -30.17
CA LEU A 547 1.58 26.37 -31.00
C LEU A 547 0.76 27.43 -30.24
N LEU A 548 0.66 28.63 -30.81
CA LEU A 548 -0.05 29.78 -30.23
C LEU A 548 -1.41 29.94 -30.93
N ASP A 549 -2.50 29.94 -30.17
CA ASP A 549 -3.85 30.28 -30.65
C ASP A 549 -4.35 31.55 -29.95
N TRP A 550 -4.83 32.54 -30.73
CA TRP A 550 -5.21 33.86 -30.20
C TRP A 550 -6.47 34.40 -30.90
N ASP A 551 -7.54 34.59 -30.12
CA ASP A 551 -8.79 35.22 -30.56
C ASP A 551 -8.82 36.71 -30.14
N PHE A 552 -9.14 37.61 -31.08
CA PHE A 552 -9.46 39.01 -30.79
C PHE A 552 -10.96 39.16 -30.50
N PRO A 553 -11.38 39.76 -29.37
CA PRO A 553 -12.79 40.06 -29.14
C PRO A 553 -13.26 41.16 -30.09
N ARG A 554 -14.38 40.95 -30.79
CA ARG A 554 -15.13 42.05 -31.44
C ARG A 554 -15.75 42.91 -30.34
N LEU A 555 -15.38 44.19 -30.28
CA LEU A 555 -15.99 45.20 -29.40
C LEU A 555 -17.51 45.30 -29.63
N PRO A 556 -18.32 45.31 -28.55
CA PRO A 556 -19.54 46.10 -28.49
C PRO A 556 -19.32 47.26 -27.52
N GLY A 557 -19.54 48.48 -28.00
CA GLY A 557 -19.44 49.69 -27.19
C GLY A 557 -20.50 49.73 -26.09
N TYR A 558 -20.13 50.23 -24.91
CA TYR A 558 -20.56 51.56 -24.47
C TYR A 558 -19.87 51.88 -23.14
N ALA A 559 -19.31 53.08 -23.08
CA ALA A 559 -18.80 53.70 -21.88
C ALA A 559 -19.93 54.09 -20.92
N ALA A 560 -19.52 54.45 -19.70
CA ALA A 560 -20.23 55.18 -18.65
C ALA A 560 -21.02 54.36 -17.61
N ALA A 561 -20.35 54.01 -16.50
CA ALA A 561 -20.77 54.44 -15.16
C ALA A 561 -19.77 53.98 -14.08
N ALA A 562 -19.60 54.85 -13.08
CA ALA A 562 -18.88 54.67 -11.81
C ALA A 562 -17.34 54.73 -11.87
N GLY A 563 -16.82 55.97 -11.77
CA GLY A 563 -15.41 56.23 -11.47
C GLY A 563 -15.08 56.00 -9.99
N ALA A 564 -13.93 55.38 -9.74
CA ALA A 564 -13.03 55.63 -8.62
C ALA A 564 -11.74 54.81 -8.84
N GLY A 565 -10.59 55.48 -8.82
CA GLY A 565 -9.27 54.93 -8.40
C GLY A 565 -8.57 53.97 -9.36
N GLY A 566 -7.37 54.34 -9.79
CA GLY A 566 -6.54 53.54 -10.69
C GLY A 566 -5.98 52.25 -10.06
N PHE A 567 -5.55 51.35 -10.96
CA PHE A 567 -4.49 50.38 -10.73
C PHE A 567 -3.59 50.40 -11.97
N GLU A 568 -2.55 51.23 -11.94
CA GLU A 568 -1.38 51.07 -12.80
C GLU A 568 -0.53 49.93 -12.23
N PHE A 569 -0.32 48.87 -13.00
CA PHE A 569 0.82 47.98 -12.78
C PHE A 569 2.05 48.69 -13.34
N GLY A 570 2.88 49.20 -12.44
CA GLY A 570 4.22 49.67 -12.75
C GLY A 570 5.09 48.52 -13.22
N LEU A 571 5.51 48.58 -14.48
CA LEU A 571 6.71 47.89 -14.97
C LEU A 571 7.75 48.98 -15.20
N GLU A 572 8.83 48.93 -14.41
CA GLU A 572 10.00 49.78 -14.62
C GLU A 572 10.62 49.52 -16.01
N ALA A 573 11.12 50.61 -16.59
CA ALA A 573 11.59 50.70 -17.97
C ALA A 573 12.97 50.01 -18.14
N GLY A 574 13.05 49.06 -19.07
CA GLY A 574 14.33 48.47 -19.50
C GLY A 574 14.28 47.50 -20.67
N GLU A 575 13.23 46.67 -20.82
CA GLU A 575 13.27 45.56 -21.81
C GLU A 575 12.04 45.51 -22.75
N THR A 576 11.59 46.66 -23.24
CA THR A 576 10.40 46.79 -24.10
C THR A 576 10.67 46.72 -25.61
N SER A 577 11.66 45.93 -26.08
CA SER A 577 11.94 45.83 -27.53
C SER A 577 11.34 44.61 -28.24
N LEU A 578 11.01 43.54 -27.51
CA LEU A 578 10.44 42.33 -28.12
C LEU A 578 8.91 42.41 -28.20
N PHE A 579 8.27 42.85 -27.11
CA PHE A 579 6.80 42.93 -27.01
C PHE A 579 6.19 43.97 -27.96
N ARG A 580 6.90 45.08 -28.22
CA ARG A 580 6.40 46.17 -29.06
C ARG A 580 6.48 45.87 -30.56
N ARG A 581 7.40 45.00 -30.99
CA ARG A 581 7.53 44.58 -32.40
C ARG A 581 6.48 43.57 -32.84
N VAL A 582 5.92 42.82 -31.90
CA VAL A 582 4.89 41.79 -32.17
C VAL A 582 3.50 42.40 -32.38
N MET A 583 3.23 43.56 -31.78
CA MET A 583 1.89 44.16 -31.78
C MET A 583 1.50 44.91 -33.06
N ASP A 584 2.45 45.26 -33.94
CA ASP A 584 2.18 46.19 -35.06
C ASP A 584 1.99 45.55 -36.44
N ARG A 585 2.03 44.22 -36.61
CA ARG A 585 1.67 43.58 -37.89
C ARG A 585 0.90 42.28 -37.68
N GLY A 586 -0.37 42.32 -38.10
CA GLY A 586 -1.35 41.26 -37.90
C GLY A 586 -0.96 39.89 -38.49
N ARG A 587 -1.35 38.86 -37.75
CA ARG A 587 -1.39 37.42 -38.06
C ARG A 587 -0.16 36.86 -38.78
N ILE A 588 0.72 36.20 -38.02
CA ILE A 588 1.74 35.30 -38.57
C ILE A 588 1.69 33.97 -37.81
N PHE A 589 1.51 32.87 -38.53
CA PHE A 589 1.83 31.51 -38.06
C PHE A 589 3.36 31.38 -38.03
N MET A 590 3.96 31.26 -36.85
CA MET A 590 5.39 31.00 -36.70
C MET A 590 5.57 29.56 -36.19
N GLY A 591 5.83 28.64 -37.13
CA GLY A 591 6.36 27.31 -36.79
C GLY A 591 7.87 27.41 -36.62
N GLY A 592 8.34 27.58 -35.39
CA GLY A 592 9.75 27.49 -35.03
C GLY A 592 10.00 26.27 -34.14
N VAL A 593 10.94 25.42 -34.54
CA VAL A 593 11.50 24.37 -33.67
C VAL A 593 12.76 24.94 -33.06
N GLU A 594 12.73 25.27 -31.77
CA GLU A 594 13.95 25.53 -30.99
C GLU A 594 14.38 24.23 -30.30
N ARG A 595 15.65 23.86 -30.46
CA ARG A 595 16.28 22.83 -29.63
C ARG A 595 16.56 23.47 -28.27
N VAL A 596 15.99 22.89 -27.21
CA VAL A 596 16.19 23.30 -25.81
C VAL A 596 17.33 22.51 -25.19
#